data_AF-A0A6B9YIL6-F1
#
_entry.id   AF-A0A6B9YIL6-F1
#
_cell.length_a   1.000
_cell.length_b   1.000
_cell.length_c   1.000
_cell.angle_alpha   90.00
_cell.angle_beta   90.00
_cell.angle_gamma   90.00
#
_symmetry.space_group_name_H-M   'P 1'
#
loop_
_entity.id
_entity.type
_entity.pdbx_description
1 polymer ?
#
loop_
_entity_poly.entity_id
_entity_poly.type
_entity_poly.pdbx_seq_one_letter_code
_entity_poly.pdbx_strand_id
1 'polypeptide(L)'
;MERYQRQSVEFSQAIGMELINDKNFKDVADRFDTSPTTVMRRFDQVSASMLRETNKLPEVIAIDEYKGDAGGEKYQTVIADPVERKPLEILKTAKKKH
;
A
#
# COMPACT_ATOMS: atom_id res chain seq x y z
N MET A 1 13.46 23.34 -5.42
CA MET A 1 12.76 22.91 -6.66
C MET A 1 13.78 22.21 -7.54
N GLU A 2 13.55 20.95 -7.88
CA GLU A 2 14.45 20.18 -8.75
C GLU A 2 14.33 20.67 -10.21
N ARG A 3 15.40 20.58 -11.00
CA ARG A 3 15.56 21.25 -12.30
C ARG A 3 14.54 20.86 -13.40
N TYR A 4 13.63 19.92 -13.14
CA TYR A 4 12.59 19.50 -14.10
C TYR A 4 11.19 19.37 -13.47
N GLN A 5 10.99 19.90 -12.27
CA GLN A 5 9.70 19.85 -11.60
C GLN A 5 8.72 20.87 -12.20
N ARG A 6 7.73 20.39 -12.96
CA ARG A 6 6.67 21.22 -13.57
C ARG A 6 5.45 21.44 -12.66
N GLN A 7 5.24 20.54 -11.71
CA GLN A 7 4.09 20.56 -10.80
C GLN A 7 4.51 21.09 -9.42
N SER A 8 3.63 21.87 -8.76
CA SER A 8 3.94 22.46 -7.46
C SER A 8 4.17 21.39 -6.38
N VAL A 9 4.90 21.76 -5.33
CA VAL A 9 5.10 20.89 -4.15
C VAL A 9 3.76 20.63 -3.45
N GLU A 10 2.92 21.65 -3.32
CA GLU A 10 1.56 21.55 -2.77
C GLU A 10 0.70 20.53 -3.51
N PHE A 11 0.77 20.49 -4.85
CA PHE A 11 0.06 19.49 -5.65
C PHE A 11 0.53 18.06 -5.34
N SER A 12 1.81 17.88 -5.03
CA SER A 12 2.36 16.60 -4.55
C SER A 12 1.90 16.21 -3.17
N GLN A 13 1.83 17.17 -2.26
CA GLN A 13 1.32 16.93 -0.90
C GLN A 13 -0.16 16.59 -0.91
N ALA A 14 -0.97 17.27 -1.72
CA ALA A 14 -2.40 17.00 -1.86
C ALA A 14 -2.68 15.58 -2.38
N ILE A 15 -1.96 15.14 -3.41
CA ILE A 15 -2.03 13.75 -3.91
C ILE A 15 -1.64 12.76 -2.80
N GLY A 16 -0.55 13.04 -2.08
CA GLY A 16 -0.09 12.19 -0.97
C GLY A 16 -1.14 12.05 0.14
N MET A 17 -1.74 13.15 0.58
CA MET A 17 -2.79 13.13 1.60
C MET A 17 -4.03 12.34 1.15
N GLU A 18 -4.43 12.43 -0.11
CA GLU A 18 -5.58 11.67 -0.61
C GLU A 18 -5.33 10.18 -0.69
N LEU A 19 -4.12 9.77 -1.03
CA LEU A 19 -3.73 8.37 -1.07
C LEU A 19 -3.68 7.74 0.33
N ILE A 20 -3.27 8.51 1.34
CA ILE A 20 -3.29 8.05 2.74
C ILE A 20 -4.73 7.81 3.22
N ASN A 21 -5.72 8.51 2.66
CA ASN A 21 -7.14 8.33 2.98
C ASN A 21 -7.80 7.15 2.25
N ASP A 22 -7.01 6.11 1.92
CA ASP A 22 -7.48 4.83 1.37
C ASP A 22 -8.26 4.96 0.05
N LYS A 23 -7.93 5.98 -0.75
CA LYS A 23 -8.51 6.18 -2.08
C LYS A 23 -7.75 5.38 -3.13
N ASN A 24 -8.50 4.85 -4.09
CA ASN A 24 -7.91 4.13 -5.21
C ASN A 24 -7.14 5.10 -6.14
N PHE A 25 -6.01 4.64 -6.69
CA PHE A 25 -5.11 5.46 -7.54
C PHE A 25 -5.81 6.10 -8.75
N LYS A 26 -6.79 5.42 -9.35
CA LYS A 26 -7.59 5.93 -10.47
C LYS A 26 -8.49 7.08 -10.04
N ASP A 27 -9.16 6.97 -8.89
CA ASP A 27 -10.04 8.04 -8.41
C ASP A 27 -9.24 9.31 -8.07
N VAL A 28 -8.04 9.13 -7.50
CA VAL A 28 -7.10 10.24 -7.25
C VAL A 28 -6.59 10.82 -8.58
N ALA A 29 -6.25 9.97 -9.55
CA ALA A 29 -5.80 10.41 -10.87
C ALA A 29 -6.86 11.25 -11.59
N ASP A 30 -8.10 10.79 -11.60
CA ASP A 30 -9.25 11.49 -12.20
C ASP A 30 -9.51 12.83 -11.48
N ARG A 31 -9.38 12.88 -10.14
CA ARG A 31 -9.57 14.12 -9.36
C ARG A 31 -8.51 15.17 -9.63
N PHE A 32 -7.25 14.76 -9.81
CA PHE A 32 -6.11 15.65 -9.99
C PHE A 32 -5.73 15.86 -11.47
N ASP A 33 -6.58 15.41 -12.40
CA ASP A 33 -6.35 15.47 -13.85
C ASP A 33 -4.94 15.01 -14.24
N THR A 34 -4.56 13.84 -13.73
CA THR A 34 -3.23 13.27 -13.94
C THR A 34 -3.33 11.78 -14.22
N SER A 35 -2.23 11.17 -14.68
CA SER A 35 -2.24 9.74 -14.96
C SER A 35 -2.15 8.93 -13.66
N PRO A 36 -2.78 7.73 -13.58
CA PRO A 36 -2.60 6.82 -12.46
C PRO A 36 -1.12 6.48 -12.20
N THR A 37 -0.31 6.40 -13.25
CA THR A 37 1.15 6.22 -13.16
C THR A 37 1.86 7.38 -12.44
N THR A 38 1.39 8.61 -12.64
CA THR A 38 1.92 9.78 -11.92
C THR A 38 1.54 9.73 -10.44
N VAL A 39 0.32 9.30 -10.13
CA VAL A 39 -0.15 9.11 -8.75
C VAL A 39 0.65 8.00 -8.04
N MET A 40 0.87 6.85 -8.68
CA MET A 40 1.70 5.76 -8.14
C MET A 40 3.13 6.21 -7.82
N ARG A 41 3.79 6.92 -8.75
CA ARG A 41 5.14 7.44 -8.49
C ARG A 41 5.19 8.39 -7.28
N ARG A 42 4.14 9.19 -7.09
CA ARG A 42 4.02 10.11 -5.94
C ARG A 42 3.74 9.35 -4.66
N PHE A 43 2.94 8.28 -4.73
CA PHE A 43 2.74 7.36 -3.61
C PHE A 43 4.07 6.79 -3.13
N ASP A 44 4.88 6.24 -4.04
CA ASP A 44 6.19 5.66 -3.71
C ASP A 44 7.10 6.65 -2.98
N GLN A 45 7.09 7.93 -3.40
CA GLN A 45 7.86 8.99 -2.75
C GLN A 45 7.40 9.27 -1.31
N VAL A 46 6.09 9.19 -1.06
CA VAL A 46 5.51 9.42 0.27
C VAL A 46 5.67 8.18 1.17
N SER A 47 5.34 7.01 0.64
CA SER A 47 5.37 5.73 1.34
C SER A 47 6.80 5.28 1.67
N ALA A 48 7.80 5.64 0.86
CA ALA A 48 9.20 5.32 1.14
C ALA A 48 9.65 5.77 2.54
N SER A 49 9.17 6.93 3.02
CA SER A 49 9.47 7.42 4.38
C SER A 49 8.70 6.69 5.50
N MET A 50 7.61 6.01 5.15
CA MET A 50 6.74 5.27 6.08
C MET A 50 7.11 3.78 6.16
N LEU A 51 7.80 3.26 5.14
CA LEU A 51 8.31 1.90 5.15
C LEU A 51 9.43 1.79 6.19
N ARG A 52 9.28 0.84 7.12
CA ARG A 52 10.38 0.45 8.00
C ARG A 52 11.36 -0.38 7.19
N GLU A 53 12.59 0.09 7.08
CA GLU A 53 13.65 -0.66 6.43
C GLU A 53 13.84 -2.00 7.17
N THR A 54 13.63 -3.10 6.46
CA THR A 54 13.85 -4.44 7.01
C THR A 54 15.34 -4.74 6.92
N ASN A 55 16.08 -4.39 7.97
CA ASN A 55 17.54 -4.56 8.04
C ASN A 55 18.00 -6.02 7.88
N LYS A 56 17.13 -6.98 8.18
CA LYS A 56 17.40 -8.41 8.01
C LYS A 56 16.09 -9.13 7.73
N LEU A 57 16.02 -9.83 6.60
CA LEU A 57 14.93 -10.75 6.33
C LEU A 57 14.97 -11.90 7.36
N PRO A 58 13.83 -12.33 7.92
CA PRO A 58 13.77 -13.55 8.72
C PRO A 58 14.38 -14.73 7.96
N GLU A 59 15.03 -15.65 8.67
CA GLU A 59 15.62 -16.85 8.06
C GLU A 59 14.55 -17.73 7.39
N VAL A 60 13.35 -17.74 7.96
CA VAL A 60 12.19 -18.47 7.44
C VAL A 60 10.96 -17.57 7.55
N ILE A 61 10.13 -17.58 6.51
CA ILE A 61 8.81 -16.93 6.50
C ILE A 61 7.78 -17.99 6.13
N ALA A 62 6.70 -18.06 6.90
CA ALA A 62 5.54 -18.87 6.57
C ALA A 62 4.47 -17.99 5.93
N ILE A 63 3.96 -18.42 4.77
CA ILE A 63 2.84 -17.79 4.08
C ILE A 63 1.75 -18.85 3.98
N ASP A 64 0.56 -18.53 4.49
CA ASP A 64 -0.58 -19.44 4.47
C ASP A 64 -1.85 -18.70 4.05
N GLU A 65 -2.68 -19.38 3.27
CA GLU A 65 -3.99 -18.90 2.85
C GLU A 65 -5.07 -19.75 3.52
N TYR A 66 -5.89 -19.12 4.35
CA TYR A 66 -6.94 -19.80 5.09
C TYR A 66 -8.30 -19.15 4.85
N LYS A 67 -9.34 -19.96 4.95
CA LYS A 67 -10.73 -19.49 4.87
C LYS A 67 -11.13 -18.89 6.22
N GLY A 68 -11.11 -17.57 6.33
CA GLY A 68 -11.55 -16.86 7.54
C GLY A 68 -13.08 -16.64 7.60
N ASP A 69 -13.57 -16.24 8.77
CA ASP A 69 -14.96 -15.91 9.06
C ASP A 69 -15.28 -14.40 8.95
N ALA A 70 -14.36 -13.62 8.38
CA ALA A 70 -14.44 -12.17 8.28
C ALA A 70 -15.47 -11.71 7.22
N GLY A 71 -16.76 -11.75 7.58
CA GLY A 71 -17.80 -10.81 7.14
C GLY A 71 -17.89 -10.43 5.65
N GLY A 72 -17.49 -11.30 4.73
CA GLY A 72 -17.55 -11.06 3.28
C GLY A 72 -16.30 -11.45 2.47
N GLU A 73 -15.18 -11.78 3.12
CA GLU A 73 -13.94 -12.20 2.45
C GLU A 73 -13.84 -13.74 2.35
N LYS A 74 -13.45 -14.28 1.19
CA LYS A 74 -13.41 -15.74 0.96
C LYS A 74 -12.18 -16.42 1.57
N TYR A 75 -11.03 -15.73 1.54
CA TYR A 75 -9.76 -16.21 2.07
C TYR A 75 -8.98 -15.03 2.66
N GLN A 76 -8.13 -15.31 3.64
CA GLN A 76 -7.18 -14.37 4.22
C GLN A 76 -5.78 -14.97 4.13
N THR A 77 -4.78 -14.12 3.93
CA THR A 77 -3.38 -14.56 3.88
C THR A 77 -2.66 -14.08 5.13
N VAL A 78 -2.02 -15.00 5.84
CA VAL A 78 -1.13 -14.66 6.96
C VAL A 78 0.31 -14.81 6.51
N ILE A 79 1.12 -13.82 6.87
CA ILE A 79 2.58 -13.90 6.84
C ILE A 79 3.02 -14.03 8.29
N ALA A 80 3.80 -15.05 8.62
CA ALA A 80 4.23 -15.34 9.98
C ALA A 80 5.72 -15.66 10.05
N ASP A 81 6.30 -15.37 11.22
CA ASP A 81 7.59 -15.90 11.64
C ASP A 81 7.36 -17.26 12.31
N PRO A 82 7.72 -18.37 11.66
CA PRO A 82 7.50 -19.71 12.21
C PRO A 82 8.46 -20.06 13.34
N VAL A 83 9.59 -19.36 13.47
CA VAL A 83 10.60 -19.60 14.51
C VAL A 83 10.12 -18.98 15.82
N GLU A 84 9.75 -17.70 15.78
CA GLU A 84 9.24 -16.95 16.93
C GLU A 84 7.76 -17.20 17.20
N ARG A 85 7.07 -17.92 16.30
CA ARG A 85 5.63 -18.22 16.33
C ARG A 85 4.76 -16.96 16.44
N LYS A 86 5.13 -15.91 15.70
CA LYS A 86 4.43 -14.62 15.70
C LYS A 86 3.88 -14.30 14.31
N PRO A 87 2.62 -13.85 14.20
CA PRO A 87 2.13 -13.28 12.94
C PRO A 87 2.90 -11.98 12.66
N LEU A 88 3.43 -11.87 11.44
CA LEU A 88 4.08 -10.66 10.94
C LEU A 88 3.05 -9.72 10.32
N GLU A 89 2.10 -10.26 9.54
CA GLU A 89 1.05 -9.49 8.87
C GLU A 89 -0.16 -10.37 8.56
N ILE A 90 -1.36 -9.78 8.58
CA ILE A 90 -2.60 -10.43 8.13
C ILE A 90 -3.21 -9.60 7.01
N LEU A 91 -3.07 -10.08 5.78
CA LEU A 91 -3.59 -9.41 4.60
C LEU A 91 -5.07 -9.73 4.44
N LYS A 92 -5.90 -8.69 4.47
CA LYS A 92 -7.31 -8.78 4.08
C LYS A 92 -7.39 -8.92 2.56
N THR A 93 -8.26 -9.79 2.08
CA THR A 93 -8.55 -9.87 0.65
C THR A 93 -9.30 -8.61 0.20
N ALA A 94 -9.10 -8.22 -1.05
CA ALA A 94 -9.84 -7.11 -1.64
C ALA A 94 -11.27 -7.57 -1.98
N LYS A 95 -12.27 -6.85 -1.46
CA LYS A 95 -13.68 -7.05 -1.85
C LYS A 95 -13.81 -7.06 -3.38
N LYS A 96 -14.34 -8.15 -3.94
CA LYS A 96 -14.90 -8.10 -5.30
C LYS A 96 -16.09 -7.13 -5.26
N LYS A 97 -15.94 -5.93 -5.84
CA LYS A 97 -17.09 -5.12 -6.22
C LYS A 97 -17.86 -5.88 -7.30
N HIS A 98 -19.08 -6.29 -6.99
CA HIS A 98 -20.10 -6.64 -7.97
C HIS A 98 -20.67 -5.38 -8.60
#